data_AF-A0A964TZW2-F1
#
_entry.id   AF-A0A964TZW2-F1
#
_cell.length_a   1.000
_cell.length_b   1.000
_cell.length_c   1.000
_cell.angle_alpha   90.00
_cell.angle_beta   90.00
_cell.angle_gamma   90.00
#
_symmetry.space_group_name_H-M   'P 1'
#
loop_
_entity.id
_entity.type
_entity.pdbx_description
1 polymer ?
#
loop_
_entity_poly.entity_id
_entity_poly.type
_entity_poly.pdbx_seq_one_letter_code
_entity_poly.pdbx_strand_id
1 'polypeptide(L)' 'MKKPIPWLTVALAAALLAGCAASDELRAPTEVDTRYVATIERSAKQVGVDVVWVNPPRRARSDDDG' A
#
# COMPACT_ATOMS: atom_id res chain seq x y z
N MET A 1 43.38 -22.67 15.86
CA MET A 1 42.03 -23.22 16.16
C MET A 1 41.01 -22.47 15.31
N LYS A 2 40.33 -23.14 14.36
CA LYS A 2 39.33 -22.53 13.46
C LYS A 2 37.95 -22.79 14.07
N LYS A 3 37.27 -21.75 14.56
CA LYS A 3 35.94 -21.87 15.20
C LYS A 3 34.90 -22.15 14.11
N PRO A 4 34.03 -23.17 14.24
CA PRO A 4 32.98 -23.42 13.27
C PRO A 4 31.98 -22.26 13.32
N ILE A 5 31.78 -21.61 12.17
CA ILE A 5 30.80 -20.54 12.00
C ILE A 5 29.40 -21.18 12.20
N PRO A 6 28.56 -20.67 13.12
CA PRO A 6 27.25 -21.24 13.37
C PRO A 6 26.29 -20.83 12.24
N TRP A 7 26.35 -21.56 11.12
CA TRP A 7 25.49 -21.32 9.95
C TRP A 7 24.00 -21.37 10.29
N LEU A 8 23.62 -22.13 11.32
CA LEU A 8 22.24 -22.24 11.79
C LEU A 8 21.67 -20.89 12.29
N THR A 9 22.47 -20.10 13.02
CA THR A 9 22.01 -18.81 13.55
C THR A 9 21.90 -17.76 12.44
N VAL A 10 22.77 -17.82 11.44
CA VAL A 10 22.72 -16.93 10.26
C VAL A 10 21.47 -17.22 9.43
N ALA A 11 21.15 -18.49 9.19
CA ALA A 11 19.95 -18.89 8.46
C ALA A 11 18.65 -18.47 9.17
N LEU A 12 18.60 -18.63 10.49
CA LEU A 12 17.43 -18.23 11.30
C LEU A 12 17.22 -16.71 11.27
N ALA A 13 18.29 -15.93 11.37
CA ALA A 13 18.21 -14.47 11.30
C ALA A 13 17.72 -14.00 9.91
N ALA A 14 18.19 -14.63 8.83
CA ALA A 14 17.73 -14.33 7.48
C ALA A 14 16.24 -14.67 7.28
N ALA A 15 15.77 -15.80 7.82
CA ALA A 15 14.36 -16.20 7.74
C ALA A 15 13.43 -15.23 8.50
N LEU A 16 13.85 -14.74 9.67
CA LEU A 16 13.08 -13.77 10.45
C LEU A 16 12.99 -12.39 9.75
N LEU A 17 14.04 -11.98 9.04
CA LEU A 17 14.03 -10.72 8.28
C LEU A 17 13.13 -10.78 7.03
N ALA A 18 12.99 -11.95 6.40
CA ALA A 18 12.11 -12.13 5.25
C ALA A 18 10.62 -12.05 5.60
N GLY A 19 10.24 -12.37 6.85
CA GLY A 19 8.85 -12.35 7.31
C GLY A 19 8.24 -10.95 7.44
N CYS A 20 9.04 -9.90 7.63
CA CYS A 20 8.51 -8.53 7.78
C CYS A 20 8.07 -7.91 6.45
N ALA A 21 8.64 -8.32 5.32
CA ALA A 21 8.26 -7.80 4.00
C ALA A 21 7.04 -8.51 3.39
N ALA A 22 6.66 -9.68 3.92
CA ALA A 22 5.55 -10.50 3.42
C ALA A 22 4.21 -10.17 4.09
N SER A 23 4.09 -9.00 4.71
CA SER A 23 2.82 -8.54 5.26
C SER A 23 1.91 -8.15 4.11
N ASP A 24 1.12 -9.12 3.64
CA ASP A 24 -0.07 -8.89 2.84
C ASP A 24 -1.05 -8.13 3.75
N GLU A 25 -0.97 -6.79 3.71
CA GLU A 25 -1.93 -5.96 4.42
C GLU A 25 -3.32 -6.33 3.91
N LEU A 26 -4.21 -6.72 4.83
CA LEU A 26 -5.64 -6.84 4.57
C LEU A 26 -6.15 -5.53 3.96
N ARG A 27 -6.16 -5.48 2.64
CA ARG A 27 -6.48 -4.28 1.88
C ARG A 27 -7.99 -4.10 1.90
N ALA A 28 -8.44 -2.87 2.08
CA ALA A 28 -9.86 -2.58 2.05
C ALA A 28 -10.47 -3.01 0.70
N PRO A 29 -11.69 -3.59 0.68
CA PRO A 29 -12.35 -4.07 -0.54
C PRO A 29 -12.72 -2.94 -1.52
N THR A 30 -12.58 -1.68 -1.09
CA THR A 30 -12.82 -0.51 -1.91
C THR A 30 -11.69 0.49 -1.76
N GLU A 31 -11.37 1.18 -2.85
CA GLU A 31 -10.37 2.24 -2.88
C GLU A 31 -11.00 3.56 -3.31
N VAL A 32 -10.35 4.68 -2.95
CA VAL A 32 -10.79 6.01 -3.42
C VAL A 32 -10.67 6.05 -4.94
N ASP A 33 -11.71 6.54 -5.61
CA ASP A 33 -11.66 6.79 -7.04
C ASP A 33 -10.82 8.06 -7.31
N THR A 34 -9.50 7.86 -7.37
CA THR A 34 -8.53 8.95 -7.54
C THR A 34 -8.72 9.71 -8.85
N ARG A 35 -9.15 9.03 -9.92
CA ARG A 35 -9.42 9.68 -11.21
C ARG A 35 -10.61 10.62 -11.09
N TYR A 36 -11.70 10.16 -10.48
CA TYR A 36 -12.87 11.00 -10.28
C TYR A 36 -12.55 12.19 -9.36
N VAL A 37 -11.93 11.93 -8.20
CA VAL A 37 -11.52 12.97 -7.25
C VAL A 37 -10.65 14.03 -7.94
N ALA A 38 -9.60 13.62 -8.65
CA ALA A 38 -8.69 14.53 -9.34
C ALA A 38 -9.38 15.35 -10.44
N THR A 39 -10.42 14.81 -11.07
CA THR A 39 -11.19 15.53 -12.09
C THR A 39 -11.96 16.68 -11.44
N ILE A 40 -12.66 16.42 -10.35
CA ILE A 40 -13.42 17.44 -9.61
C ILE A 40 -12.48 18.50 -9.04
N GLU A 41 -11.39 18.08 -8.39
CA GLU A 41 -10.41 19.01 -7.81
C GLU A 41 -9.77 19.91 -8.87
N ARG A 42 -9.48 19.36 -10.07
CA ARG A 42 -8.95 20.16 -11.18
C ARG A 42 -9.95 21.22 -11.64
N SER A 43 -11.22 20.86 -11.80
CA SER A 43 -12.26 21.81 -12.19
C SER A 43 -12.50 22.86 -11.12
N ALA A 44 -12.52 22.48 -9.84
CA ALA A 44 -12.68 23.41 -8.72
C ALA A 44 -11.53 24.43 -8.65
N LYS A 45 -10.29 23.96 -8.85
CA LYS A 45 -9.10 24.81 -8.89
C LYS A 45 -9.18 25.86 -10.00
N GLN A 46 -9.75 25.53 -11.17
CA GLN A 46 -9.89 26.48 -12.29
C GLN A 46 -10.81 27.66 -11.96
N VAL A 47 -11.72 27.49 -11.00
CA VAL A 47 -12.66 28.54 -10.57
C VAL A 47 -12.36 29.08 -9.16
N GLY A 48 -11.20 28.72 -8.59
CA GLY A 48 -10.75 29.22 -7.29
C GLY A 48 -11.53 28.66 -6.09
N VAL A 49 -12.17 27.49 -6.24
CA VAL A 49 -12.90 26.81 -5.16
C VAL A 49 -12.01 25.74 -4.52
N ASP A 50 -12.01 25.69 -3.19
CA ASP A 50 -11.36 24.62 -2.41
C ASP A 50 -12.34 23.49 -2.11
N VAL A 51 -11.87 22.24 -2.22
CA VAL A 51 -12.70 21.03 -2.08
C VAL A 51 -12.18 20.21 -0.92
N VAL A 52 -13.04 19.98 0.07
CA VAL A 52 -12.74 19.13 1.23
C VAL A 52 -13.65 17.90 1.20
N TRP A 53 -13.04 16.72 1.12
CA TRP A 53 -13.77 15.45 1.09
C TRP A 53 -13.95 14.88 2.49
N VAL A 54 -15.20 14.81 2.96
CA VAL A 54 -15.55 14.10 4.22
C VAL A 54 -15.74 12.60 3.97
N ASN A 55 -16.29 12.22 2.82
CA ASN A 55 -16.42 10.84 2.36
C ASN A 55 -16.19 10.79 0.84
N PRO A 56 -14.92 10.70 0.39
CA PRO A 56 -14.61 10.72 -1.03
C PRO A 56 -15.23 9.51 -1.75
N PRO A 57 -15.59 9.66 -3.03
CA PRO A 57 -16.14 8.56 -3.81
C PRO A 57 -15.16 7.39 -3.87
N ARG A 58 -15.70 6.18 -3.72
CA ARG A 58 -14.95 4.93 -3.71
C ARG A 58 -15.42 4.04 -4.84
N ARG A 59 -14.50 3.26 -5.38
CA ARG A 59 -14.77 2.21 -6.35
C ARG A 59 -14.41 0.86 -5.75
N ALA A 60 -15.08 -0.19 -6.21
CA ALA A 60 -14.64 -1.55 -5.91
C ALA A 60 -13.22 -1.73 -6.43
N ARG A 61 -12.38 -2.40 -5.65
CA ARG A 61 -11.10 -2.87 -6.15
C ARG A 61 -11.40 -3.98 -7.16
N SER A 62 -10.91 -3.86 -8.39
CA SER A 62 -10.89 -5.00 -9.28
C SER A 62 -9.74 -5.89 -8.82
N ASP A 63 -10.03 -7.04 -8.22
CA ASP A 63 -9.01 -8.03 -7.83
C ASP A 63 -8.42 -8.78 -9.05
N ASP A 64 -8.43 -8.14 -10.22
CA ASP A 64 -8.00 -8.66 -11.52
C ASP A 64 -6.65 -8.05 -11.93
N ASP A 65 -5.71 -8.06 -10.98
CA ASP A 65 -4.28 -7.90 -11.27
C ASP A 65 -3.70 -9.33 -11.48
N GLY A 66 -4.09 -9.96 -12.59
CA GLY A 66 -3.50 -11.21 -13.11
C GLY A 66 -2.29 -10.95 -14.00
#